data_AF-A0A0N9HMP6-F1
#
_entry.id   AF-A0A0N9HMP6-F1
#
_cell.length_a   1.000
_cell.length_b   1.000
_cell.length_c   1.000
_cell.angle_alpha   90.00
_cell.angle_beta   90.00
_cell.angle_gamma   90.00
#
_symmetry.space_group_name_H-M   'P 1'
#
loop_
_entity.id
_entity.type
_entity.pdbx_description
1 polymer ?
#
loop_
_entity_poly.entity_id
_entity_poly.type
_entity_poly.pdbx_seq_one_letter_code
_entity_poly.pdbx_strand_id
1 'polypeptide(L)'
;MVDDPRFASGRLSELVRGAIEKAIGTPRQPLNEEERGVVMKAAALSNVNTSISRYVWLPILFREGRPTIEWRDEWRIEDFA
;
A
#
# COMPACT_ATOMS: atom_id res chain seq x y z
N MET A 1 -9.99 13.07 15.48
CA MET A 1 -10.46 11.84 14.79
C MET A 1 -9.55 11.53 13.61
N VAL A 2 -8.28 11.20 13.87
CA VAL A 2 -7.32 10.69 12.86
C VAL A 2 -6.64 9.43 13.43
N ASP A 3 -7.37 8.68 14.26
CA ASP A 3 -6.86 7.55 15.04
C ASP A 3 -7.75 6.32 14.86
N ASP A 4 -8.30 6.09 13.66
CA ASP A 4 -8.76 4.73 13.32
C ASP A 4 -7.58 4.02 12.64
N PRO A 5 -6.91 3.07 13.31
CA PRO A 5 -5.75 2.34 12.80
C PRO A 5 -6.14 1.27 11.79
N ARG A 6 -7.44 1.06 11.56
CA ARG A 6 -7.90 0.37 10.37
C ARG A 6 -7.77 1.42 9.27
N PHE A 7 -7.07 1.11 8.18
CA PHE A 7 -7.33 1.77 6.90
C PHE A 7 -8.80 1.49 6.56
N ALA A 8 -9.72 2.18 7.22
CA ALA A 8 -11.13 1.96 7.11
C ALA A 8 -11.47 2.43 5.69
N SER A 9 -12.00 1.49 4.91
CA SER A 9 -12.78 1.78 3.72
C SER A 9 -13.48 3.14 3.84
N GLY A 10 -13.24 4.02 2.87
CA GLY A 10 -13.75 5.40 2.87
C GLY A 10 -13.10 6.24 1.78
N ARG A 11 -13.60 7.48 1.60
CA ARG A 11 -13.25 8.36 0.48
C ARG A 11 -11.74 8.58 0.28
N LEU A 12 -10.98 8.72 1.37
CA LEU A 12 -9.53 8.87 1.28
C LEU A 12 -8.85 7.62 0.70
N SER A 13 -9.28 6.43 1.13
CA SER A 13 -8.75 5.16 0.61
C SER A 13 -9.14 4.94 -0.86
N GLU A 14 -10.35 5.34 -1.26
CA GLU A 14 -10.81 5.27 -2.65
C GLU A 14 -9.97 6.17 -3.56
N LEU A 15 -9.71 7.41 -3.13
CA LEU A 15 -8.89 8.37 -3.88
C LEU A 15 -7.44 7.92 -4.02
N VAL A 16 -6.84 7.40 -2.94
CA VAL A 16 -5.46 6.84 -3.00
C VAL A 16 -5.41 5.63 -3.94
N ARG A 17 -6.38 4.71 -3.86
CA ARG A 17 -6.46 3.55 -4.73
C ARG A 17 -6.58 3.95 -6.20
N GLY A 18 -7.52 4.84 -6.52
CA GLY A 18 -7.72 5.34 -7.88
C GLY A 18 -6.47 6.03 -8.42
N ALA A 19 -5.77 6.81 -7.59
CA ALA A 19 -4.52 7.45 -8.00
C ALA A 19 -3.41 6.44 -8.31
N ILE A 20 -3.25 5.38 -7.51
CA ILE A 20 -2.27 4.31 -7.75
C ILE A 20 -2.62 3.56 -9.04
N GLU A 21 -3.88 3.12 -9.20
CA GLU A 21 -4.34 2.40 -10.39
C GLU A 21 -4.07 3.17 -11.67
N LYS A 22 -4.37 4.47 -11.69
CA LYS A 22 -4.09 5.34 -12.84
C LYS A 22 -2.60 5.52 -13.12
N ALA A 23 -1.76 5.50 -12.08
CA ALA A 23 -0.32 5.66 -12.21
C ALA A 23 0.39 4.38 -12.68
N ILE A 24 -0.08 3.21 -12.24
CA ILE A 24 0.51 1.90 -12.59
C ILE A 24 -0.12 1.26 -13.83
N GLY A 25 -1.31 1.71 -14.23
CA GLY A 25 -2.04 1.19 -15.38
C GLY A 25 -1.40 1.54 -16.73
N THR A 26 -1.68 0.70 -17.72
CA THR A 26 -1.27 0.91 -19.12
C THR A 26 -2.53 0.90 -20.01
N PRO A 27 -2.87 2.01 -20.69
CA PRO A 27 -2.18 3.30 -20.71
C PRO A 27 -2.35 4.09 -19.39
N ARG A 28 -1.36 4.92 -19.06
CA ARG A 28 -1.38 5.78 -17.88
C ARG A 28 -2.49 6.82 -18.00
N GLN A 29 -3.29 6.98 -16.95
CA GLN A 29 -4.39 7.95 -16.92
C GLN A 29 -4.03 9.17 -16.05
N PRO A 30 -4.52 10.38 -16.37
CA PRO A 30 -4.27 11.57 -15.56
C PRO A 30 -5.07 11.53 -14.24
N LEU A 31 -4.48 12.08 -13.17
CA LEU A 31 -5.16 12.29 -11.90
C LEU A 31 -6.17 13.44 -12.00
N ASN A 32 -7.33 13.31 -11.37
CA ASN A 32 -8.25 14.44 -11.17
C ASN A 32 -7.76 15.35 -10.03
N GLU A 33 -8.38 16.52 -9.88
CA GLU A 33 -7.94 17.55 -8.90
C GLU A 33 -7.96 17.01 -7.46
N GLU A 34 -8.97 16.21 -7.11
CA GLU A 34 -9.13 15.67 -5.76
C GLU A 34 -8.06 14.61 -5.44
N GLU A 35 -7.81 13.69 -6.38
CA GLU A 35 -6.73 12.71 -6.32
C GLU A 35 -5.36 13.40 -6.20
N ARG A 36 -5.15 14.48 -6.97
CA ARG A 36 -3.91 15.25 -6.93
C ARG A 36 -3.69 15.89 -5.56
N GLY A 37 -4.73 16.47 -4.97
CA GLY A 37 -4.71 17.03 -3.63
C GLY A 37 -4.38 15.98 -2.56
N VAL A 38 -4.97 14.79 -2.65
CA VAL A 38 -4.68 13.67 -1.73
C VAL A 38 -3.25 13.17 -1.86
N VAL A 39 -2.76 12.94 -3.09
CA VAL A 39 -1.38 12.47 -3.32
C VAL A 39 -0.36 13.48 -2.81
N MET A 40 -0.57 14.78 -3.06
CA MET A 40 0.32 15.84 -2.54
C MET A 40 0.30 15.89 -1.01
N LYS A 41 -0.87 15.75 -0.39
CA LYS A 41 -1.02 15.72 1.08
C LYS A 41 -0.40 14.47 1.71
N ALA A 42 -0.52 13.31 1.06
CA ALA A 42 0.11 12.06 1.50
C ALA A 42 1.65 12.13 1.33
N ALA A 43 2.13 12.68 0.22
CA ALA A 43 3.55 12.87 -0.06
C ALA A 43 4.20 13.91 0.87
N ALA A 44 3.42 14.83 1.42
CA ALA A 44 3.93 15.86 2.32
C ALA A 44 4.49 15.29 3.63
N LEU A 45 4.22 14.02 4.00
CA LEU A 45 4.74 13.22 5.14
C LEU A 45 4.72 13.89 6.54
N SER A 46 4.34 15.16 6.64
CA SER A 46 4.71 16.06 7.72
C SER A 46 3.81 15.93 8.95
N ASN A 47 2.82 15.05 8.90
CA ASN A 47 1.92 14.73 10.02
C ASN A 47 1.53 13.23 10.05
N VAL A 48 2.30 12.36 9.38
CA VAL A 48 2.05 10.92 9.45
C VAL A 48 2.69 10.37 10.71
N ASN A 49 1.90 9.87 11.65
CA ASN A 49 2.41 9.16 12.81
C ASN A 49 2.93 7.78 12.38
N THR A 50 4.21 7.68 12.04
CA THR A 50 4.80 6.41 11.58
C THR A 50 4.96 5.38 12.71
N SER A 51 4.81 5.78 13.97
CA SER A 51 4.90 4.86 15.12
C SER A 51 3.71 3.88 15.20
N ILE A 52 2.56 4.22 14.59
CA ILE A 52 1.39 3.32 14.54
C ILE A 52 1.42 2.36 13.36
N SER A 53 2.40 2.48 12.46
CA SER A 53 2.54 1.58 11.30
C SER A 53 2.72 0.12 11.73
N ARG A 54 2.24 -0.80 10.89
CA ARG A 54 2.43 -2.24 11.07
C ARG A 54 3.52 -2.76 10.15
N TYR A 55 4.13 -3.86 10.54
CA TYR A 55 5.08 -4.59 9.71
C TYR A 55 4.37 -5.77 9.07
N VAL A 56 4.59 -5.97 7.77
CA VAL A 56 4.12 -7.14 7.02
C VAL A 56 5.34 -7.95 6.63
N TRP A 57 5.47 -9.15 7.19
CA TRP A 57 6.57 -10.07 6.92
C TRP A 57 6.01 -11.25 6.13
N LEU A 58 6.52 -11.47 4.92
CA LEU A 58 6.07 -12.52 4.01
C LEU A 58 7.28 -13.23 3.39
N PRO A 59 7.17 -14.54 3.11
CA PRO A 59 8.24 -15.29 2.48
C PRO A 59 8.44 -14.85 1.01
N ILE A 60 9.71 -14.75 0.61
CA ILE A 60 10.10 -14.52 -0.79
C ILE A 60 10.52 -15.86 -1.39
N LEU A 61 9.79 -16.32 -2.40
CA LEU A 61 10.07 -17.56 -3.11
C LEU A 61 10.59 -17.27 -4.52
N PHE A 62 11.60 -17.99 -4.95
CA PHE A 62 12.11 -17.87 -6.32
C PHE A 62 11.44 -18.92 -7.21
N ARG A 63 10.52 -18.46 -8.08
CA ARG A 63 9.87 -19.30 -9.10
C ARG A 63 10.39 -18.88 -10.46
N GLU A 64 10.92 -19.82 -11.24
CA GLU A 64 11.49 -19.55 -12.56
C GLU A 64 12.57 -18.44 -12.56
N GLY A 65 13.36 -18.38 -11.48
CA GLY A 65 14.40 -17.35 -11.30
C GLY A 65 13.87 -15.95 -10.95
N ARG A 66 12.57 -15.80 -10.66
CA ARG A 66 11.94 -14.53 -10.28
C ARG A 66 11.45 -14.57 -8.83
N PRO A 67 11.72 -13.51 -8.03
CA PRO A 67 11.18 -13.43 -6.68
C PRO A 67 9.67 -13.22 -6.73
N THR A 68 8.94 -14.02 -5.95
CA THR A 68 7.50 -13.95 -5.75
C THR A 68 7.25 -13.83 -4.26
N ILE A 69 6.48 -12.82 -3.84
CA ILE A 69 6.02 -12.69 -2.46
C ILE A 69 4.76 -13.53 -2.31
N GLU A 70 4.77 -14.52 -1.42
CA GLU A 70 3.60 -15.36 -1.15
C GLU A 70 2.83 -14.84 0.05
N TRP A 71 1.55 -14.49 -0.13
CA TRP A 71 0.70 -14.05 0.96
C TRP A 71 0.39 -15.22 1.90
N ARG A 72 0.69 -15.04 3.19
CA ARG A 72 0.36 -15.97 4.26
C ARG A 72 -0.06 -15.19 5.49
N ASP A 73 -1.21 -15.55 6.06
CA ASP A 73 -1.71 -14.90 7.27
C ASP A 73 -0.84 -15.23 8.48
N GLU A 74 -0.31 -16.46 8.54
CA GLU A 74 0.64 -16.94 9.54
C GLU A 74 1.67 -17.87 8.88
N TRP A 75 2.94 -17.80 9.29
CA TRP A 75 4.02 -18.66 8.80
C TRP A 75 5.20 -18.68 9.76
N ARG A 76 6.10 -19.65 9.59
CA ARG A 76 7.33 -19.78 10.38
C ARG A 76 8.56 -19.84 9.47
N ILE A 77 9.70 -19.42 10.00
CA ILE A 77 10.97 -19.48 9.24
C ILE A 77 11.33 -20.93 8.93
N GLU A 78 11.03 -21.86 9.86
CA GLU A 78 11.30 -23.29 9.72
C GLU A 78 10.52 -23.95 8.57
N ASP A 79 9.43 -23.34 8.09
CA ASP A 79 8.68 -23.85 6.93
C ASP A 79 9.46 -23.71 5.61
N PHE A 80 10.56 -22.95 5.60
CA PHE A 80 11.35 -22.60 4.41
C PHE A 80 12.85 -22.90 4.55
N ALA A 81 13.23 -23.72 5.54
CA ALA A 81 14.60 -24.18 5.79
C ALA A 81 14.94 -25.48 5.04
#